data_AF-A0A1C6T2Q8-F1
#
_entry.id   AF-A0A1C6T2Q8-F1
#
_cell.length_a   1.000
_cell.length_b   1.000
_cell.length_c   1.000
_cell.angle_alpha   90.00
_cell.angle_beta   90.00
_cell.angle_gamma   90.00
#
_symmetry.space_group_name_H-M   'P 1'
#
loop_
_entity.id
_entity.type
_entity.pdbx_description
1 polymer ?
#
loop_
_entity_poly.entity_id
_entity_poly.type
_entity_poly.pdbx_seq_one_letter_code
_entity_poly.pdbx_strand_id
1 'polypeptide(L)'
;MRDARLDEGRPINQVARELGMSHETLRNWVRATERQGEPADGASRDGLSVADKDAEIARLRREVAELRQEKEILRKAAAYFAKEMDR
;
A
#
# COMPACT_ATOMS: atom_id res chain seq x y z
N MET A 1 -27.06 4.04 1.07
CA MET A 1 -25.72 4.66 0.96
C MET A 1 -25.76 5.94 1.75
N ARG A 2 -24.92 6.07 2.80
CA ARG A 2 -24.85 7.29 3.61
C ARG A 2 -24.19 8.38 2.76
N ASP A 3 -24.94 9.46 2.52
CA ASP A 3 -24.48 10.69 1.88
C ASP A 3 -23.12 11.10 2.42
N ALA A 4 -22.27 11.66 1.55
CA ALA A 4 -21.09 12.41 1.94
C ALA A 4 -21.52 13.65 2.75
N ARG A 5 -21.78 13.39 4.02
CA ARG A 5 -22.01 14.39 5.05
C ARG A 5 -20.69 15.13 5.28
N LEU A 6 -20.60 16.28 4.64
CA LEU A 6 -20.43 17.51 5.42
C LEU A 6 -21.49 17.44 6.53
N ASP A 7 -21.15 16.91 7.70
CA ASP A 7 -22.11 16.52 8.76
C ASP A 7 -22.83 17.72 9.43
N GLU A 8 -22.81 18.89 8.77
CA GLU A 8 -23.52 20.12 9.17
C GLU A 8 -24.37 20.74 8.02
N GLY A 9 -24.56 20.05 6.88
CA GLY A 9 -25.38 20.59 5.77
C GLY A 9 -24.75 21.79 5.03
N ARG A 10 -23.44 21.97 5.20
CA ARG A 10 -22.70 23.08 4.59
C ARG A 10 -22.40 22.79 3.12
N PRO A 11 -22.42 23.78 2.22
CA PRO A 11 -22.16 23.57 0.80
C PRO A 11 -20.63 23.51 0.49
N ILE A 12 -20.22 22.67 -0.47
CA ILE A 12 -18.80 22.39 -0.80
C ILE A 12 -18.03 23.68 -1.15
N ASN A 13 -18.67 24.66 -1.78
CA ASN A 13 -18.07 25.95 -2.12
C ASN A 13 -17.64 26.75 -0.87
N GLN A 14 -18.41 26.70 0.21
CA GLN A 14 -18.08 27.36 1.46
C GLN A 14 -16.83 26.73 2.09
N VAL A 15 -16.80 25.39 2.13
CA VAL A 15 -15.67 24.62 2.67
C VAL A 15 -14.41 24.85 1.83
N ALA A 16 -14.53 24.87 0.51
CA ALA A 16 -13.40 25.14 -0.38
C ALA A 16 -12.78 26.52 -0.14
N ARG A 17 -13.63 27.55 0.08
CA ARG A 17 -13.19 28.91 0.38
C ARG A 17 -12.45 29.00 1.72
N GLU A 18 -12.93 28.32 2.76
CA GLU A 18 -12.27 28.27 4.07
C GLU A 18 -10.91 27.56 4.01
N LEU A 19 -10.82 26.52 3.19
CA LEU A 19 -9.57 25.80 2.94
C LEU A 19 -8.64 26.51 1.94
N GLY A 20 -9.03 27.68 1.42
CA GLY A 20 -8.22 28.46 0.48
C GLY A 20 -7.98 27.77 -0.87
N MET A 21 -8.88 26.87 -1.29
CA MET A 21 -8.76 26.11 -2.54
C MET A 21 -9.96 26.30 -3.47
N SER A 22 -9.78 25.92 -4.73
CA SER A 22 -10.89 25.94 -5.69
C SER A 22 -11.98 24.94 -5.30
N HIS A 23 -13.23 25.36 -5.48
CA HIS A 23 -14.41 24.50 -5.33
C HIS A 23 -14.31 23.24 -6.20
N GLU A 24 -13.73 23.35 -7.41
CA GLU A 24 -13.57 22.21 -8.30
C GLU A 24 -12.53 21.21 -7.77
N THR A 25 -11.44 21.69 -7.17
CA THR A 25 -10.43 20.85 -6.53
C THR A 25 -11.04 20.06 -5.38
N LEU A 26 -11.76 20.73 -4.49
CA LEU A 26 -12.42 20.06 -3.36
C LEU A 26 -13.48 19.08 -3.85
N ARG A 27 -14.30 19.44 -4.84
CA ARG A 27 -15.28 18.53 -5.46
C ARG A 27 -14.62 17.29 -6.04
N ASN A 28 -13.48 17.45 -6.72
CA ASN A 28 -12.75 16.33 -7.31
C ASN A 28 -12.17 15.41 -6.23
N TRP A 29 -11.70 15.97 -5.11
CA TRP A 29 -11.24 15.19 -3.96
C TRP A 29 -12.38 14.44 -3.28
N VAL A 30 -13.50 15.11 -3.01
CA VAL A 30 -14.71 14.48 -2.45
C VAL A 30 -15.17 13.32 -3.34
N ARG A 31 -15.26 13.53 -4.66
CA ARG A 31 -15.58 12.47 -5.63
C ARG A 31 -14.54 11.37 -5.70
N ALA A 32 -13.26 11.67 -5.48
CA ALA A 32 -12.21 10.67 -5.42
C ALA A 32 -12.33 9.82 -4.15
N THR A 33 -12.68 10.44 -3.01
CA THR A 33 -12.92 9.75 -1.75
C THR A 33 -14.24 8.99 -1.73
N GLU A 34 -15.30 9.48 -2.36
CA GLU A 34 -16.56 8.74 -2.55
C GLU A 34 -16.34 7.51 -3.42
N ARG A 35 -15.59 7.65 -4.52
CA ARG A 35 -15.15 6.49 -5.34
C ARG A 35 -14.20 5.54 -4.61
N GLN A 36 -13.55 5.99 -3.53
CA GLN A 36 -12.76 5.13 -2.64
C GLN A 36 -13.61 4.55 -1.50
N GLY A 37 -14.78 5.13 -1.21
CA GLY A 37 -15.66 4.78 -0.10
C GLY A 37 -16.84 3.89 -0.50
N GLU A 38 -17.15 3.77 -1.79
CA GLU A 38 -17.97 2.68 -2.31
C GLU A 38 -17.06 1.52 -2.76
N PRO A 39 -17.14 0.35 -2.11
CA PRO A 39 -16.63 -0.86 -2.73
C PRO A 39 -17.57 -1.18 -3.89
N ALA A 40 -17.28 -0.64 -5.07
CA ALA A 40 -17.63 -1.35 -6.28
C ALA A 40 -16.84 -2.65 -6.23
N ASP A 41 -17.52 -3.72 -5.81
CA ASP A 41 -17.08 -5.12 -5.82
C ASP A 41 -15.60 -5.33 -6.18
N GLY A 42 -14.73 -5.36 -5.17
CA GLY A 42 -13.42 -5.99 -5.25
C GLY A 42 -12.28 -5.25 -5.97
N ALA A 43 -12.48 -4.05 -6.53
CA ALA A 43 -11.41 -3.37 -7.26
C ALA A 43 -10.66 -2.34 -6.39
N SER A 44 -9.76 -2.82 -5.51
CA SER A 44 -8.66 -1.96 -5.02
C SER A 44 -7.85 -1.49 -6.23
N ARG A 45 -7.29 -0.27 -6.24
CA ARG A 45 -6.61 0.35 -7.40
C ARG A 45 -5.41 -0.43 -7.99
N ASP A 46 -5.05 -1.57 -7.39
CA ASP A 46 -4.06 -2.55 -7.88
C ASP A 46 -4.66 -3.91 -8.29
N GLY A 47 -5.99 -4.05 -8.36
CA GLY A 47 -6.68 -5.27 -8.83
C GLY A 47 -6.58 -6.51 -7.94
N LEU A 48 -5.91 -6.42 -6.79
CA LEU A 48 -5.75 -7.54 -5.85
C LEU A 48 -6.58 -7.34 -4.58
N SER A 49 -7.31 -8.39 -4.18
CA SER A 49 -8.06 -8.40 -2.94
C SER A 49 -7.12 -8.33 -1.72
N VAL A 50 -7.64 -7.98 -0.54
CA VAL A 50 -6.85 -8.00 0.71
C VAL A 50 -6.27 -9.40 0.97
N ALA A 51 -7.03 -10.45 0.68
CA ALA A 51 -6.60 -11.83 0.81
C ALA A 51 -5.41 -12.16 -0.13
N ASP A 52 -5.44 -11.66 -1.36
CA ASP A 52 -4.34 -11.86 -2.32
C ASP A 52 -3.06 -11.15 -1.84
N LYS A 53 -3.20 -9.96 -1.25
CA LYS A 53 -2.08 -9.22 -0.67
C LYS A 53 -1.48 -9.95 0.53
N ASP A 54 -2.31 -10.51 1.41
CA ASP A 54 -1.83 -11.27 2.58
C ASP A 54 -1.13 -12.57 2.16
N ALA A 55 -1.67 -13.27 1.16
CA ALA A 55 -1.04 -14.47 0.59
C ALA A 55 0.33 -14.15 -0.03
N GLU A 56 0.41 -13.04 -0.77
CA GLU A 56 1.66 -12.58 -1.38
C GLU A 56 2.70 -12.17 -0.31
N ILE A 57 2.28 -11.46 0.74
CA ILE A 57 3.16 -11.12 1.87
C ILE A 57 3.70 -12.39 2.55
N ALA A 58 2.85 -13.40 2.75
CA ALA A 58 3.28 -14.66 3.34
C ALA A 58 4.30 -15.39 2.46
N ARG A 59 4.06 -15.44 1.14
CA ARG A 59 4.99 -16.01 0.15
C ARG A 59 6.34 -15.29 0.18
N LEU A 60 6.33 -13.96 0.08
CA LEU A 60 7.55 -13.15 0.06
C LEU A 60 8.35 -13.28 1.37
N ARG A 61 7.67 -13.37 2.52
CA ARG A 61 8.35 -13.60 3.80
C ARG A 61 9.08 -14.93 3.84
N ARG A 62 8.48 -15.98 3.26
CA ARG A 62 9.10 -17.30 3.16
C ARG A 62 10.32 -17.27 2.24
N GLU A 63 10.18 -16.70 1.06
CA GLU A 63 11.28 -16.57 0.09
C GLU A 63 12.45 -15.76 0.67
N VAL A 64 12.17 -14.65 1.36
CA VAL A 64 13.21 -13.86 2.05
C VAL A 64 13.92 -14.68 3.13
N ALA A 65 13.21 -15.55 3.86
CA ALA A 65 13.82 -16.40 4.86
C ALA A 65 14.75 -17.46 4.22
N GLU A 66 14.29 -18.11 3.15
CA GLU A 66 15.06 -19.09 2.39
C GLU A 66 16.33 -18.47 1.78
N LEU A 67 16.20 -17.32 1.09
CA LEU A 67 17.33 -16.60 0.51
C LEU A 67 18.36 -16.15 1.55
N ARG A 68 17.91 -15.74 2.74
CA ARG A 68 18.82 -15.38 3.84
C ARG A 68 19.61 -16.58 4.33
N GLN A 69 18.98 -17.74 4.44
CA GLN A 69 19.65 -18.97 4.83
C GLN A 69 20.70 -19.39 3.80
N GLU A 70 20.35 -19.38 2.52
CA GLU A 70 21.29 -19.69 1.43
C GLU A 70 22.49 -18.74 1.42
N LYS A 71 22.23 -17.44 1.56
CA LYS A 71 23.29 -16.43 1.65
C LYS A 71 24.25 -16.70 2.80
N GLU A 72 23.74 -17.10 3.97
CA GLU A 72 24.58 -17.42 5.12
C GLU A 72 25.44 -18.67 4.89
N ILE A 73 24.90 -19.69 4.23
CA ILE A 73 25.67 -20.88 3.84
C ILE A 73 26.81 -20.49 2.90
N LEU A 74 26.50 -19.72 1.85
CA LEU A 74 27.49 -19.26 0.88
C LEU A 74 28.57 -18.39 1.53
N ARG A 75 28.18 -17.52 2.47
CA ARG A 75 29.11 -16.68 3.22
C ARG A 75 30.08 -17.52 4.05
N LYS A 76 29.58 -18.55 4.75
CA LYS A 76 30.41 -19.47 5.53
C LYS A 76 31.35 -20.27 4.63
N ALA A 77 30.87 -20.76 3.50
CA ALA A 77 31.70 -21.45 2.51
C ALA A 77 32.81 -20.54 1.97
N ALA A 78 32.47 -19.31 1.56
CA ALA A 78 33.45 -18.34 1.07
C ALA A 78 34.52 -18.01 2.14
N ALA A 79 34.10 -17.84 3.40
CA ALA A 79 35.04 -17.60 4.51
C ALA A 79 35.97 -18.80 4.77
N TYR A 80 35.44 -20.03 4.69
CA TYR A 80 36.24 -21.25 4.82
C TYR A 80 37.30 -21.33 3.71
N PHE A 81 36.90 -21.16 2.45
CA PHE A 81 37.83 -21.23 1.33
C PHE A 81 38.88 -20.11 1.35
N ALA A 82 38.49 -18.89 1.70
CA ALA A 82 39.44 -17.79 1.86
C ALA A 82 40.53 -18.11 2.90
N LYS A 83 40.16 -18.76 4.01
CA LYS A 83 41.11 -19.19 5.05
C LYS A 83 42.04 -20.30 4.58
N GLU A 84 41.54 -21.27 3.81
CA GLU A 84 42.36 -22.37 3.28
C GLU A 84 43.33 -21.91 2.20
N MET A 85 43.01 -20.85 1.43
CA MET A 85 43.93 -20.28 0.43
C MET A 85 45.06 -19.43 1.03
N ASP A 86 44.90 -18.94 2.26
CA ASP A 86 45.89 -18.09 2.95
C ASP A 86 46.91 -18.91 3.78
N ARG A 87 46.77 -20.25 3.77
CA ARG A 87 47.63 -21.20 4.50
C ARG A 87 48.64 -21.84 3.55
#